data_AF-A0A6M7UF36-F1
#
_entry.id   AF-A0A6M7UF36-F1
#
_cell.length_a   1.000
_cell.length_b   1.000
_cell.length_c   1.000
_cell.angle_alpha   90.00
_cell.angle_beta   90.00
_cell.angle_gamma   90.00
#
_symmetry.space_group_name_H-M   'P 1'
#
loop_
_entity.id
_entity.type
_entity.pdbx_description
1 polymer ?
#
loop_
_entity_poly.entity_id
_entity_poly.type
_entity_poly.pdbx_seq_one_letter_code
_entity_poly.pdbx_strand_id
1 'polypeptide(L)'
;MGVRFAIALGALLIFGSHSYATEFGLMGEGTSTCAEILQLHPAFGNDGGAVVLAWAQGYMSGMNMDRVVNKAHKIAQGQPIKSLGDVTIQGQMAFLLNYCENHPLAHFTLAVQELYVALPDVKALKN
;
A
#
# COMPACT_ATOMS: atom_id res chain seq x y z
N MET A 1 38.95 -35.50 -36.55
CA MET A 1 37.57 -35.07 -36.27
C MET A 1 37.36 -35.17 -34.77
N GLY A 2 37.26 -34.07 -34.01
CA GLY A 2 37.07 -34.18 -32.55
C GLY A 2 37.11 -32.86 -31.78
N VAL A 3 38.00 -31.94 -32.16
CA VAL A 3 38.20 -30.67 -31.42
C VAL A 3 37.19 -29.58 -31.82
N ARG A 4 36.71 -29.59 -33.06
CA ARG A 4 35.80 -28.54 -33.58
C ARG A 4 34.35 -28.65 -33.08
N PHE A 5 33.92 -29.85 -32.66
CA PHE A 5 32.57 -30.05 -32.09
C PHE A 5 32.47 -29.63 -30.62
N ALA A 6 33.58 -29.68 -29.87
CA ALA A 6 33.59 -29.29 -28.45
C ALA A 6 33.43 -27.78 -28.24
N ILE A 7 33.91 -26.97 -29.19
CA ILE A 7 33.87 -25.49 -29.09
C ILE A 7 32.44 -24.96 -29.33
N ALA A 8 31.65 -25.64 -30.17
CA ALA A 8 30.27 -25.23 -30.44
C ALA A 8 29.31 -25.50 -29.25
N LEU A 9 29.57 -26.55 -28.45
CA LEU A 9 28.75 -26.85 -27.28
C LEU A 9 29.04 -25.91 -26.08
N GLY A 10 30.27 -25.40 -25.97
CA GLY A 10 30.66 -24.46 -24.90
C GLY A 10 30.07 -23.05 -25.07
N ALA A 11 29.85 -22.60 -26.31
CA ALA A 11 29.33 -21.26 -26.58
C ALA A 11 27.82 -21.12 -26.33
N LEU A 12 27.05 -22.21 -26.34
CA LEU A 12 25.59 -22.16 -26.13
C LEU A 12 25.19 -22.04 -24.65
N LEU A 13 26.09 -22.34 -23.70
CA LEU A 13 25.81 -22.28 -22.26
C LEU A 13 26.08 -20.90 -21.64
N ILE A 14 26.52 -19.91 -22.43
CA ILE A 14 26.92 -18.57 -21.94
C ILE A 14 25.82 -17.52 -22.19
N PHE A 15 24.71 -17.88 -22.86
CA PHE A 15 23.55 -16.99 -22.94
C PHE A 15 22.83 -16.99 -21.59
N GLY A 16 23.28 -16.05 -20.77
CA GLY A 16 22.99 -15.90 -19.37
C GLY A 16 21.51 -15.98 -19.04
N SER A 17 21.25 -16.68 -17.94
CA SER A 17 20.13 -16.48 -17.05
C SER A 17 20.06 -15.00 -16.67
N HIS A 18 19.47 -14.17 -17.53
CA HIS A 18 18.94 -12.89 -17.11
C HIS A 18 17.72 -13.22 -16.27
N SER A 19 17.96 -13.56 -15.00
CA SER A 19 16.93 -13.38 -13.98
C SER A 19 16.62 -11.89 -14.01
N TYR A 20 15.56 -11.52 -14.72
CA TYR A 20 14.84 -10.29 -14.43
C TYR A 20 14.38 -10.46 -12.99
N ALA A 21 15.22 -10.05 -12.05
CA ALA A 21 14.74 -9.69 -10.74
C ALA A 21 13.85 -8.47 -11.02
N THR A 22 12.58 -8.72 -11.32
CA THR A 22 11.57 -7.68 -11.32
C THR A 22 11.63 -7.09 -9.92
N GLU A 23 12.19 -5.88 -9.79
CA GLU A 23 12.16 -5.14 -8.54
C GLU A 23 10.70 -4.81 -8.26
N PHE A 24 10.04 -5.68 -7.48
CA PHE A 24 8.75 -5.38 -6.91
C PHE A 24 8.96 -4.38 -5.77
N GLY A 25 9.24 -3.13 -6.11
CA GLY A 25 9.45 -2.06 -5.14
C GLY A 25 8.21 -1.83 -4.27
N LEU A 26 7.03 -1.91 -4.88
CA LEU A 26 5.72 -1.84 -4.22
C LEU A 26 4.71 -2.70 -5.00
N MET A 27 3.79 -3.35 -4.29
CA MET A 27 2.68 -4.10 -4.88
C MET A 27 1.41 -3.96 -4.02
N GLY A 28 0.26 -4.22 -4.63
CA GLY A 28 -1.05 -4.17 -4.00
C GLY A 28 -1.89 -2.96 -4.40
N GLU A 29 -3.08 -2.87 -3.83
CA GLU A 29 -4.16 -1.95 -4.18
C GLU A 29 -3.75 -0.48 -4.02
N GLY A 30 -2.79 -0.20 -3.14
CA GLY A 30 -2.20 1.13 -2.99
C GLY A 30 -1.47 1.67 -4.21
N THR A 31 -1.00 0.78 -5.09
CA THR A 31 -0.30 1.16 -6.32
C THR A 31 -1.26 1.50 -7.46
N SER A 32 -2.52 1.08 -7.36
CA SER A 32 -3.57 1.45 -8.31
C SER A 32 -3.85 2.95 -8.26
N THR A 33 -4.28 3.48 -9.40
CA THR A 33 -4.82 4.83 -9.51
C THR A 33 -6.22 4.91 -8.90
N CYS A 34 -6.60 6.10 -8.46
CA CYS A 34 -7.94 6.37 -7.98
C CYS A 34 -9.02 6.08 -9.03
N ALA A 35 -8.75 6.30 -10.32
CA ALA A 35 -9.67 5.93 -11.40
C ALA A 35 -9.91 4.40 -11.46
N GLU A 36 -8.86 3.59 -11.30
CA GLU A 36 -8.98 2.12 -11.26
C GLU A 36 -9.78 1.68 -10.02
N ILE A 37 -9.52 2.30 -8.86
CA ILE A 37 -10.29 2.06 -7.64
C ILE A 37 -11.77 2.42 -7.82
N LEU A 38 -12.08 3.53 -8.49
CA LEU A 38 -13.47 3.91 -8.78
C LEU A 38 -14.15 2.99 -9.80
N GLN A 39 -13.41 2.34 -10.70
CA GLN A 39 -14.00 1.30 -11.56
C GLN A 39 -14.37 0.06 -10.77
N LEU A 40 -13.67 -0.20 -9.67
CA LEU A 40 -14.06 -1.22 -8.70
C LEU A 40 -15.23 -0.75 -7.83
N HIS A 41 -15.67 0.52 -7.88
CA HIS A 41 -16.74 1.10 -7.04
C HIS A 41 -18.04 0.28 -6.96
N PRO A 42 -18.58 -0.30 -8.06
CA PRO A 42 -19.74 -1.19 -7.98
C PRO A 42 -19.48 -2.42 -7.09
N ALA A 43 -18.21 -2.81 -6.95
CA ALA A 43 -17.75 -3.88 -6.08
C ALA A 43 -17.59 -3.47 -4.61
N PHE A 44 -17.81 -2.20 -4.24
CA PHE A 44 -17.68 -1.77 -2.84
C PHE A 44 -18.90 -2.06 -1.96
N GLY A 45 -20.02 -2.45 -2.57
CA GLY A 45 -21.10 -3.16 -1.90
C GLY A 45 -20.92 -4.69 -1.87
N ASN A 46 -19.82 -5.21 -2.40
CA ASN A 46 -19.48 -6.64 -2.42
C ASN A 46 -18.03 -6.87 -1.92
N ASP A 47 -17.51 -8.08 -2.12
CA ASP A 47 -16.20 -8.50 -1.62
C ASP A 47 -15.03 -7.59 -2.11
N GLY A 48 -15.16 -6.94 -3.27
CA GLY A 48 -14.09 -6.12 -3.85
C GLY A 48 -13.74 -4.87 -3.03
N GLY A 49 -14.74 -4.14 -2.53
CA GLY A 49 -14.45 -2.98 -1.69
C GLY A 49 -14.08 -3.33 -0.26
N ALA A 50 -14.50 -4.50 0.22
CA ALA A 50 -14.01 -5.02 1.49
C ALA A 50 -12.49 -5.24 1.41
N VAL A 51 -11.97 -5.75 0.29
CA VAL A 51 -10.51 -5.91 0.06
C VAL A 51 -9.80 -4.55 0.04
N VAL A 52 -10.31 -3.58 -0.72
CA VAL A 52 -9.68 -2.25 -0.82
C VAL A 52 -9.67 -1.54 0.53
N LEU A 53 -10.77 -1.60 1.28
CA LEU A 53 -10.84 -1.00 2.62
C LEU A 53 -9.92 -1.72 3.62
N ALA A 54 -9.90 -3.06 3.59
CA ALA A 54 -9.03 -3.84 4.44
C ALA A 54 -7.55 -3.50 4.18
N TRP A 55 -7.17 -3.34 2.91
CA TRP A 55 -5.85 -2.88 2.52
C TRP A 55 -5.55 -1.49 3.10
N ALA A 56 -6.46 -0.53 2.93
CA ALA A 56 -6.31 0.83 3.45
C ALA A 56 -6.16 0.87 4.98
N GLN A 57 -6.98 0.10 5.71
CA GLN A 57 -6.93 0.00 7.16
C GLN A 57 -5.65 -0.69 7.65
N GLY A 58 -5.18 -1.72 6.94
CA GLY A 58 -3.89 -2.35 7.19
C GLY A 58 -2.72 -1.37 7.02
N TYR A 59 -2.74 -0.57 5.95
CA TYR A 59 -1.74 0.47 5.71
C TYR A 59 -1.72 1.52 6.84
N MET A 60 -2.89 2.03 7.24
CA MET A 60 -3.00 2.99 8.35
C MET A 60 -2.55 2.41 9.70
N SER A 61 -2.84 1.12 9.93
CA SER A 61 -2.34 0.40 11.11
C SER A 61 -0.81 0.30 11.08
N GLY A 62 -0.22 0.03 9.92
CA GLY A 62 1.22 0.05 9.70
C GLY A 62 1.85 1.41 10.03
N MET A 63 1.22 2.52 9.61
CA MET A 63 1.69 3.87 9.97
C MET A 63 1.63 4.15 11.48
N ASN A 64 0.57 3.69 12.16
CA ASN A 64 0.52 3.73 13.62
C ASN A 64 1.64 2.90 14.26
N MET A 65 1.92 1.71 13.73
CA MET A 65 2.97 0.83 14.22
C MET A 65 4.38 1.38 13.98
N ASP A 66 4.65 2.00 12.83
CA ASP A 66 5.95 2.65 12.56
C ASP A 66 6.25 3.75 13.60
N ARG A 67 5.23 4.57 13.92
CA ARG A 67 5.29 5.57 14.99
C ARG A 67 5.53 4.93 16.37
N VAL A 68 5.12 3.67 16.56
CA VAL A 68 5.28 2.90 17.81
C VAL A 68 6.56 2.07 17.87
N VAL A 69 7.14 1.62 16.77
CA VAL A 69 8.32 0.74 16.77
C VAL A 69 9.61 1.56 16.69
N ASN A 70 9.62 2.68 15.95
CA ASN A 70 10.77 3.60 15.87
C ASN A 70 10.91 4.50 17.12
N LYS A 71 10.42 4.00 18.24
CA LYS A 71 10.32 4.63 19.56
C LYS A 71 11.66 4.92 20.25
N ALA A 72 12.80 4.59 19.65
CA ALA A 72 14.11 5.03 20.16
C ALA A 72 14.37 6.54 19.94
N HIS A 73 13.62 7.24 19.07
CA HIS A 73 13.76 8.69 18.86
C HIS A 73 12.46 9.49 18.96
N LYS A 74 11.27 8.87 18.89
CA LYS A 74 9.98 9.60 18.81
C LYS A 74 9.09 9.57 20.06
N ILE A 75 9.36 8.73 21.07
CA ILE A 75 8.65 8.82 22.38
C ILE A 75 8.96 10.15 23.07
N ALA A 76 10.16 10.70 22.90
CA ALA A 76 10.55 11.97 23.49
C ALA A 76 9.69 13.17 23.02
N GLN A 77 8.84 12.99 22.00
CA GLN A 77 7.96 14.04 21.44
C GLN A 77 6.46 13.77 21.60
N GLY A 78 6.04 12.64 22.20
CA GLY A 78 4.62 12.40 22.51
C GLY A 78 3.66 12.44 21.31
N GLN A 79 4.12 12.15 20.09
CA GLN A 79 3.26 12.20 18.91
C GLN A 79 2.16 11.14 19.01
N PRO A 80 0.88 11.55 19.04
CA PRO A 80 -0.23 10.61 19.16
C PRO A 80 -0.37 9.73 17.92
N ILE A 81 -0.87 8.51 18.10
CA ILE A 81 -1.33 7.64 17.01
C ILE A 81 -2.74 8.07 16.58
N LYS A 82 -3.14 7.73 15.36
CA LYS A 82 -4.47 8.02 14.84
C LYS A 82 -5.49 6.98 15.29
N SER A 83 -6.69 7.44 15.68
CA SER A 83 -7.80 6.55 16.02
C SER A 83 -8.49 6.07 14.76
N LEU A 84 -8.22 4.82 14.36
CA LEU A 84 -8.86 4.19 13.20
C LEU A 84 -10.33 3.83 13.46
N GLY A 85 -10.78 3.86 14.73
CA GLY A 85 -12.15 3.49 15.12
C GLY A 85 -13.09 4.69 15.34
N ASP A 86 -12.57 5.92 15.39
CA ASP A 86 -13.38 7.11 15.64
C ASP A 86 -14.19 7.56 14.41
N VAL A 87 -13.83 7.06 13.23
CA VAL A 87 -14.60 7.22 11.98
C VAL A 87 -15.16 5.88 11.58
N THR A 88 -16.46 5.81 11.26
CA THR A 88 -17.11 4.57 10.82
C THR A 88 -16.48 4.02 9.55
N ILE A 89 -16.59 2.71 9.34
CA ILE A 89 -16.16 2.03 8.11
C ILE A 89 -16.73 2.73 6.87
N GLN A 90 -18.02 3.07 6.89
CA GLN A 90 -18.70 3.77 5.81
C GLN A 90 -18.17 5.20 5.63
N GLY A 91 -17.82 5.89 6.73
CA GLY A 91 -17.24 7.23 6.68
C GLY A 91 -15.84 7.23 6.07
N GLN A 92 -15.00 6.26 6.45
CA GLN A 92 -13.68 6.06 5.84
C GLN A 92 -13.81 5.78 4.35
N MET A 93 -14.75 4.90 3.98
CA MET A 93 -15.03 4.58 2.59
C MET A 93 -15.47 5.82 1.80
N ALA A 94 -16.46 6.55 2.30
CA ALA A 94 -16.97 7.75 1.65
C ALA A 94 -15.86 8.80 1.44
N PHE A 95 -14.96 8.96 2.41
CA PHE A 95 -13.81 9.85 2.27
C PHE A 95 -12.89 9.42 1.11
N LEU A 96 -12.52 8.13 1.06
CA LEU A 96 -11.61 7.60 0.05
C LEU A 96 -12.18 7.74 -1.37
N LEU A 97 -13.47 7.43 -1.53
CA LEU A 97 -14.17 7.56 -2.80
C LEU A 97 -14.25 9.02 -3.25
N ASN A 98 -14.67 9.91 -2.35
CA ASN A 98 -14.71 11.34 -2.64
C ASN A 98 -13.32 11.88 -3.01
N TYR A 99 -12.27 11.47 -2.31
CA TYR A 99 -10.91 11.86 -2.69
C TYR A 99 -10.58 11.38 -4.11
N CYS A 100 -10.87 10.12 -4.42
CA CYS A 100 -10.56 9.54 -5.73
C CYS A 100 -11.37 10.15 -6.87
N GLU A 101 -12.63 10.52 -6.64
CA GLU A 101 -13.46 11.22 -7.63
C GLU A 101 -12.85 12.56 -8.04
N ASN A 102 -12.20 13.24 -7.10
CA ASN A 102 -11.55 14.53 -7.32
C ASN A 102 -10.09 14.39 -7.83
N HIS A 103 -9.48 13.20 -7.72
CA HIS A 103 -8.07 12.97 -8.04
C HIS A 103 -7.87 11.65 -8.82
N PRO A 104 -8.48 11.47 -10.01
CA PRO A 104 -8.50 10.17 -10.69
C PRO A 104 -7.12 9.61 -11.06
N LEU A 105 -6.12 10.48 -11.28
CA LEU A 105 -4.75 10.08 -11.63
C LEU A 105 -3.84 9.88 -10.41
N ALA A 106 -4.29 10.21 -9.20
CA ALA A 106 -3.52 9.98 -7.99
C ALA A 106 -3.48 8.49 -7.66
N HIS A 107 -2.38 8.02 -7.08
CA HIS A 107 -2.34 6.67 -6.52
C HIS A 107 -3.24 6.58 -5.28
N PHE A 108 -3.90 5.45 -5.10
CA PHE A 108 -4.82 5.21 -4.00
C PHE A 108 -4.17 5.36 -2.63
N THR A 109 -2.87 5.04 -2.51
CA THR A 109 -2.11 5.27 -1.28
C THR A 109 -2.18 6.73 -0.81
N LEU A 110 -2.24 7.72 -1.73
CA LEU A 110 -2.38 9.13 -1.35
C LEU A 110 -3.74 9.41 -0.70
N ALA A 111 -4.82 8.84 -1.23
CA ALA A 111 -6.15 8.94 -0.62
C ALA A 111 -6.14 8.40 0.82
N VAL A 112 -5.48 7.26 1.04
CA VAL A 112 -5.34 6.62 2.36
C VAL A 112 -4.48 7.45 3.32
N GLN A 113 -3.41 8.08 2.83
CA GLN A 113 -2.60 9.01 3.63
C GLN A 113 -3.39 10.24 4.05
N GLU A 114 -4.17 10.83 3.15
CA GLU A 114 -5.02 11.99 3.45
C GLU A 114 -6.12 11.63 4.46
N LEU A 115 -6.74 10.45 4.31
CA LEU A 115 -7.67 9.93 5.31
C LEU A 115 -6.98 9.82 6.68
N TYR A 116 -5.80 9.21 6.73
CA TYR A 116 -5.06 9.03 7.97
C TYR A 116 -4.71 10.36 8.65
N VAL A 117 -4.31 11.38 7.88
CA VAL A 117 -4.05 12.72 8.40
C VAL A 117 -5.32 13.34 8.98
N ALA A 118 -6.46 13.16 8.32
CA ALA A 118 -7.76 13.65 8.75
C ALA A 118 -8.34 12.94 9.99
N LEU A 119 -7.85 11.73 10.31
CA LEU A 119 -8.30 11.00 11.50
C LEU A 119 -7.94 11.75 12.79
N PRO A 120 -8.81 11.67 13.81
CA PRO A 120 -8.49 12.19 15.12
C PRO A 120 -7.35 11.38 15.76
N ASP A 121 -6.63 12.03 16.64
CA ASP A 121 -5.63 11.39 17.48
C ASP A 121 -6.32 10.57 18.57
N VAL A 122 -5.75 9.41 18.92
CA VAL A 122 -6.21 8.65 20.09
C VAL A 122 -6.02 9.55 21.31
N LYS A 123 -7.14 9.91 21.96
CA LYS A 123 -7.10 10.63 23.23
C LYS A 123 -6.31 9.77 24.21
N ALA A 124 -5.27 10.34 24.82
CA ALA A 124 -4.57 9.68 25.91
C ALA A 124 -5.62 9.19 26.91
N LEU A 125 -5.60 7.90 27.23
CA LEU A 125 -6.40 7.37 28.33
C LEU A 125 -6.00 8.18 29.56
N LYS A 126 -6.92 9.01 30.05
CA LYS A 126 -6.78 9.64 31.36
C LYS A 126 -6.90 8.48 32.36
N ASN A 127 -5.76 7.97 32.81
CA ASN A 127 -5.70 7.09 33.97
C ASN A 127 -6.10 7.88 35.21
#